data_AF-A0A3D4LHT7-F1
#
_entry.id   AF-A0A3D4LHT7-F1
#
_cell.length_a   1.000
_cell.length_b   1.000
_cell.length_c   1.000
_cell.angle_alpha   90.00
_cell.angle_beta   90.00
_cell.angle_gamma   90.00
#
_symmetry.space_group_name_H-M   'P 1'
#
loop_
_entity.id
_entity.type
_entity.pdbx_description
1 polymer ?
#
loop_
_entity_poly.entity_id
_entity_poly.type
_entity_poly.pdbx_seq_one_letter_code
_entity_poly.pdbx_strand_id
1 'polypeptide(L)'
;MPAWTVVLYLAIFCTNIAYMLQNSALKHISAQAVSMLQCTQPILTAIISYFLLGEKLSTQGIIGAAIIIICIIAENIITTKEQSLSENLVLKK
;
A
#
# COMPACT_ATOMS: atom_id res chain seq x y z
N MET A 1 18.76 -18.52 -10.76
CA MET A 1 18.82 -18.29 -9.29
C MET A 1 17.80 -19.20 -8.64
N PRO A 2 18.11 -19.88 -7.52
CA PRO A 2 17.12 -20.69 -6.81
C PRO A 2 16.00 -19.79 -6.28
N ALA A 3 14.73 -20.18 -6.49
CA ALA A 3 13.57 -19.38 -6.08
C ALA A 3 13.61 -19.02 -4.58
N TRP A 4 14.14 -19.93 -3.75
CA TRP A 4 14.32 -19.73 -2.31
C TRP A 4 15.23 -18.55 -1.95
N THR A 5 16.25 -18.25 -2.76
CA THR A 5 17.15 -17.11 -2.51
C THR A 5 16.44 -15.78 -2.78
N VAL A 6 15.60 -15.71 -3.80
CA VAL A 6 14.80 -14.51 -4.12
C VAL A 6 13.77 -14.24 -3.03
N VAL A 7 13.12 -15.30 -2.54
CA VAL A 7 12.15 -15.19 -1.43
C VAL A 7 12.84 -14.68 -0.16
N LEU A 8 14.02 -15.22 0.19
CA LEU A 8 14.80 -14.74 1.34
C LEU A 8 15.20 -13.27 1.21
N TYR A 9 15.64 -12.85 0.01
CA TYR A 9 15.98 -11.45 -0.24
C TYR A 9 14.78 -10.52 -0.05
N LEU A 10 13.62 -10.85 -0.64
CA LEU A 10 12.40 -10.04 -0.49
C LEU A 10 11.93 -9.99 0.97
N ALA A 11 11.93 -11.12 1.67
CA ALA A 11 11.48 -11.18 3.05
C ALA A 11 12.36 -10.32 3.98
N ILE A 12 13.69 -10.36 3.82
CA ILE A 12 14.59 -9.63 4.70
C ILE A 12 14.63 -8.15 4.30
N PHE A 13 14.88 -7.84 3.04
CA PHE A 13 15.11 -6.45 2.62
C PHE A 13 13.81 -5.69 2.31
N CYS A 14 12.90 -6.26 1.52
CA CYS A 14 11.66 -5.56 1.17
C CYS A 14 10.64 -5.55 2.30
N THR A 15 10.55 -6.62 3.10
CA THR A 15 9.53 -6.73 4.15
C THR A 15 10.06 -6.29 5.51
N ASN A 16 11.06 -6.98 6.08
CA ASN A 16 11.51 -6.70 7.45
C ASN A 16 12.04 -5.28 7.62
N ILE A 17 12.96 -4.82 6.76
CA ILE A 17 13.52 -3.46 6.87
C ILE A 17 12.44 -2.39 6.69
N ALA A 18 11.54 -2.56 5.71
CA ALA A 18 10.46 -1.60 5.47
C ALA A 18 9.53 -1.48 6.68
N TYR A 19 9.12 -2.60 7.29
CA TYR A 19 8.30 -2.56 8.49
C TYR A 19 9.05 -2.01 9.70
N MET A 20 10.35 -2.31 9.87
CA MET A 20 11.14 -1.70 10.95
C MET A 20 11.22 -0.17 10.79
N LEU A 21 11.37 0.32 9.57
CA LEU A 21 11.38 1.75 9.28
C LEU A 21 10.01 2.39 9.52
N GLN A 22 8.93 1.74 9.08
CA GLN A 22 7.56 2.20 9.33
C GLN A 22 7.23 2.24 10.82
N ASN A 23 7.60 1.20 11.57
CA ASN A 23 7.46 1.15 13.03
C ASN A 23 8.31 2.21 13.72
N SER A 24 9.47 2.57 13.17
CA SER A 24 10.28 3.66 13.68
C SER A 24 9.67 5.02 13.35
N ALA A 25 9.07 5.19 12.18
CA ALA A 25 8.35 6.41 11.81
C ALA A 25 7.15 6.65 12.75
N LEU A 26 6.41 5.60 13.12
CA LEU A 26 5.33 5.69 14.10
C LEU A 26 5.76 6.19 15.49
N LYS A 27 7.06 6.12 15.82
CA LYS A 27 7.61 6.71 17.06
C LYS A 27 7.83 8.22 16.96
N HIS A 28 7.91 8.76 15.75
CA HIS A 28 8.25 10.17 15.49
C HIS A 28 7.08 10.97 14.91
N ILE A 29 6.15 10.31 14.22
CA ILE A 29 4.95 10.92 13.62
C ILE A 29 3.68 10.15 14.05
N SER A 30 2.52 10.82 13.98
CA SER A 30 1.25 10.22 14.39
C SER A 30 0.83 9.07 13.47
N ALA A 31 0.07 8.11 14.02
CA ALA A 31 -0.47 6.99 13.26
C ALA A 31 -1.32 7.44 12.07
N GLN A 32 -2.11 8.52 12.24
CA GLN A 32 -2.89 9.11 11.16
C GLN A 32 -2.01 9.63 10.01
N ALA A 33 -0.88 10.28 10.31
CA ALA A 33 0.04 10.75 9.29
C ALA A 33 0.68 9.58 8.52
N VAL A 34 1.09 8.51 9.23
CA VAL A 34 1.62 7.30 8.59
C VAL A 34 0.56 6.65 7.68
N SER A 35 -0.69 6.51 8.13
CA SER A 35 -1.77 5.97 7.30
C SER A 35 -2.01 6.82 6.05
N MET A 36 -1.98 8.15 6.16
CA MET A 36 -2.13 9.03 5.00
C MET A 36 -0.98 8.87 3.98
N LEU A 37 0.24 8.67 4.47
CA LEU A 37 1.39 8.33 3.61
C LEU A 37 1.22 6.97 2.94
N GLN A 38 0.72 5.95 3.65
CA GLN A 38 0.44 4.63 3.06
C GLN A 38 -0.64 4.71 1.97
N CYS A 39 -1.67 5.53 2.14
CA CYS A 39 -2.67 5.78 1.09
C CYS A 39 -2.06 6.46 -0.15
N THR A 40 -1.00 7.25 0.02
CA THR A 40 -0.30 7.94 -1.07
C THR A 40 0.74 7.03 -1.76
N GLN A 41 1.30 6.06 -1.02
CA GLN A 41 2.27 5.09 -1.50
C GLN A 41 1.92 4.45 -2.87
N PRO A 42 0.71 3.90 -3.11
CA PRO A 42 0.40 3.25 -4.40
C PRO A 42 0.49 4.21 -5.59
N ILE A 43 0.12 5.49 -5.41
CA ILE A 43 0.21 6.52 -6.46
C ILE A 43 1.68 6.80 -6.79
N LEU A 44 2.51 7.01 -5.77
CA LEU A 44 3.94 7.24 -5.95
C LEU A 44 4.63 6.02 -6.57
N THR A 45 4.30 4.81 -6.10
CA THR A 45 4.82 3.57 -6.68
C THR A 45 4.45 3.44 -8.16
N ALA A 46 3.20 3.75 -8.54
CA ALA A 46 2.78 3.71 -9.94
C ALA A 46 3.57 4.71 -10.81
N ILE A 47 3.73 5.95 -10.33
CA ILE A 47 4.49 7.00 -11.03
C ILE A 47 5.96 6.58 -11.17
N ILE A 48 6.61 6.20 -10.07
CA ILE A 48 8.02 5.78 -10.08
C ILE A 48 8.21 4.55 -10.97
N SER A 49 7.32 3.55 -10.90
CA SER A 49 7.41 2.34 -11.73
C SER A 49 7.35 2.68 -13.22
N TYR A 50 6.54 3.65 -13.63
CA TYR A 50 6.49 4.10 -15.02
C TYR A 50 7.83 4.70 -15.47
N PHE A 51 8.43 5.56 -14.65
CA PHE A 51 9.71 6.21 -14.98
C PHE A 51 10.93 5.28 -14.87
N LEU A 52 10.98 4.43 -13.85
CA LEU A 52 12.15 3.61 -13.52
C LEU A 52 12.24 2.36 -14.41
N LEU A 53 11.10 1.74 -14.69
CA LEU A 53 11.04 0.48 -15.44
C LEU A 53 11.00 0.73 -16.96
N GLY A 54 10.48 1.89 -17.40
CA GLY A 54 10.44 2.28 -18.82
C GLY A 54 9.62 1.35 -19.72
N GLU A 55 8.90 0.39 -19.13
CA GLU A 55 8.14 -0.61 -19.84
C GLU A 55 6.85 0.00 -20.40
N LYS A 56 6.65 -0.14 -21.72
CA LYS A 56 5.32 0.05 -22.31
C LYS A 56 4.43 -1.03 -21.73
N LEU A 57 3.42 -0.63 -20.95
CA LEU A 57 2.43 -1.56 -20.39
C LEU A 57 1.92 -2.49 -21.51
N SER A 58 2.33 -3.75 -21.47
CA SER A 58 1.74 -4.83 -22.24
C SER A 58 0.24 -4.89 -21.91
N THR A 59 -0.59 -5.41 -22.81
CA THR A 59 -2.02 -5.63 -22.55
C THR A 59 -2.26 -6.38 -21.24
N GLN A 60 -1.36 -7.30 -20.86
CA GLN A 60 -1.41 -7.99 -19.57
C GLN A 60 -1.10 -7.07 -18.37
N GLY A 61 -0.17 -6.14 -18.53
CA GLY A 61 0.15 -5.13 -17.51
C GLY A 61 -1.01 -4.16 -17.28
N ILE A 62 -1.76 -3.80 -18.33
CA ILE A 62 -2.96 -2.97 -18.22
C ILE A 62 -4.05 -3.69 -17.42
N ILE A 63 -4.27 -4.98 -17.68
CA ILE A 63 -5.24 -5.79 -16.92
C ILE A 63 -4.82 -5.89 -15.45
N GLY A 64 -3.53 -6.14 -15.17
CA GLY A 64 -3.00 -6.16 -13.80
C GLY A 64 -3.19 -4.82 -13.08
N ALA A 65 -2.89 -3.71 -13.75
CA ALA A 65 -3.09 -2.37 -13.20
C ALA A 65 -4.57 -2.08 -12.90
N ALA A 66 -5.49 -2.48 -13.79
CA ALA A 66 -6.92 -2.31 -13.58
C ALA A 66 -7.41 -3.09 -12.34
N ILE A 67 -6.93 -4.33 -12.14
CA ILE A 67 -7.26 -5.14 -10.95
C ILE A 67 -6.77 -4.45 -9.68
N ILE A 68 -5.54 -3.94 -9.66
CA ILE A 68 -4.97 -3.23 -8.51
C ILE A 68 -5.82 -2.00 -8.16
N ILE A 69 -6.20 -1.20 -9.15
CA ILE A 69 -7.05 -0.01 -8.93
C ILE A 69 -8.41 -0.41 -8.34
N ILE A 70 -9.03 -1.48 -8.85
CA ILE A 70 -10.31 -1.98 -8.30
C ILE A 70 -10.15 -2.42 -6.84
N CYS A 71 -9.08 -3.14 -6.51
CA CYS A 71 -8.79 -3.54 -5.12
C CYS A 71 -8.62 -2.33 -4.20
N ILE A 72 -7.87 -1.31 -4.61
CA ILE A 72 -7.66 -0.09 -3.83
C ILE A 72 -8.98 0.65 -3.60
N ILE A 73 -9.81 0.76 -4.65
CA ILE A 73 -11.13 1.41 -4.54
C ILE A 73 -12.03 0.61 -3.58
N ALA A 74 -12.05 -0.72 -3.68
CA ALA A 74 -12.82 -1.57 -2.79
C ALA A 74 -12.37 -1.42 -1.33
N GLU A 75 -11.06 -1.44 -1.07
CA GLU A 75 -10.48 -1.23 0.26
C GLU A 75 -10.83 0.15 0.83
N ASN A 76 -10.78 1.19 -0.01
CA ASN A 76 -11.14 2.55 0.39
C ASN A 76 -12.62 2.64 0.81
N ILE A 77 -13.54 2.05 0.02
CA ILE A 77 -14.98 2.04 0.33
C ILE A 77 -15.26 1.29 1.64
N ILE A 78 -14.60 0.15 1.87
CA ILE A 78 -14.77 -0.66 3.09
C ILE A 78 -14.28 0.13 4.30
N THR A 79 -13.10 0.74 4.22
CA THR A 79 -12.51 1.52 5.32
C THR A 79 -13.35 2.76 5.66
N THR A 80 -13.85 3.49 4.66
CA THR A 80 -14.75 4.64 4.89
C THR A 80 -16.08 4.21 5.53
N LYS A 81 -16.59 3.02 5.19
CA LYS A 81 -17.82 2.49 5.78
C LYS A 81 -17.67 2.12 7.26
N GLU A 82 -16.53 1.52 7.64
CA GLU A 82 -16.27 1.19 9.05
C GLU A 82 -16.08 2.44 9.93
N GLN A 83 -15.42 3.47 9.41
CA GLN A 83 -15.18 4.70 10.15
C GLN A 83 -16.48 5.49 10.40
N SER A 84 -17.36 5.58 9.40
CA SER A 84 -18.67 6.24 9.54
C SER A 84 -19.63 5.48 10.47
N LEU A 85 -19.57 4.15 10.51
CA LEU A 85 -20.41 3.34 11.39
C LEU A 85 -19.97 3.46 12.87
N SER A 86 -18.67 3.45 13.12
CA SER A 86 -18.11 3.62 14.47
C SER A 86 -18.36 5.01 15.05
N GLU A 87 -18.26 6.07 14.23
CA GLU A 87 -18.61 7.44 14.63
C GLU A 87 -20.10 7.57 14.99
N ASN A 88 -21.01 7.01 14.18
CA ASN A 88 -22.45 7.04 14.46
C ASN A 88 -22.84 6.27 15.74
N LEU A 89 -22.11 5.20 16.08
CA LEU A 89 -22.34 4.45 17.33
C LEU A 89 -21.84 5.20 18.57
N VAL A 90 -20.76 5.98 18.45
CA VAL A 90 -20.27 6.85 19.53
C VAL A 90 -21.24 8.02 19.77
N LEU A 91 -21.78 8.61 18.70
CA LEU A 91 -22.72 9.75 18.78
C LEU A 91 -24.09 9.38 19.37
N LYS A 92 -24.44 8.09 19.35
CA LYS A 92 -25.71 7.58 19.87
C LYS A 92 -25.64 7.13 21.34
N LYS A 93 -24.46 7.16 21.97
CA LYS A 93 -24.22 6.71 23.35
C LYS A 93 -23.91 7.90 24.26
#